data_AF-A0A328F666-F1
#
_entry.id   AF-A0A328F666-F1
#
_cell.length_a   1.000
_cell.length_b   1.000
_cell.length_c   1.000
_cell.angle_alpha   90.00
_cell.angle_beta   90.00
_cell.angle_gamma   90.00
#
_symmetry.space_group_name_H-M   'P 1'
#
loop_
_entity.id
_entity.type
_entity.pdbx_description
1 polymer ?
#
loop_
_entity_poly.entity_id
_entity_poly.type
_entity_poly.pdbx_seq_one_letter_code
_entity_poly.pdbx_strand_id
1 'polypeptide(L)'
;MLKQVFDREQLSKTLTSSDVWQWDLLSGYGDVEKAVKHTVQYWNSNNLTLSSLETETVKQKSVFIPAKMEDAFAIKLLDRFVRRIYKVRQSDRNRIVRQLITLLKDSGNYHVLRLVRFKKCNAYPAVS
;
A
#
# COMPACT_ATOMS: atom_id res chain seq x y z
N MET A 1 -5.50 4.23 23.02
CA MET A 1 -4.27 3.84 22.28
C MET A 1 -4.60 3.66 20.81
N LEU A 2 -3.69 4.04 19.91
CA LEU A 2 -3.82 3.71 18.50
C LEU A 2 -3.69 2.19 18.33
N LYS A 3 -4.77 1.50 17.95
CA LYS A 3 -4.70 0.06 17.64
C LYS A 3 -3.97 -0.12 16.32
N GLN A 4 -2.66 -0.38 16.37
CA GLN A 4 -1.81 -0.73 15.23
C GLN A 4 -1.88 -2.24 14.98
N VAL A 5 -3.09 -2.73 14.71
CA VAL A 5 -3.33 -4.16 14.55
C VAL A 5 -3.72 -4.42 13.10
N PHE A 6 -3.04 -5.38 12.47
CA PHE A 6 -3.37 -5.90 11.15
C PHE A 6 -4.62 -6.78 11.24
N ASP A 7 -5.76 -6.11 11.40
CA ASP A 7 -7.05 -6.73 11.62
C ASP A 7 -8.02 -6.44 10.48
N ARG A 8 -8.99 -7.34 10.30
CA ARG A 8 -10.07 -7.26 9.33
C ARG A 8 -10.78 -5.90 9.38
N GLU A 9 -11.10 -5.41 10.58
CA GLU A 9 -11.76 -4.11 10.74
C GLU A 9 -10.92 -2.94 10.23
N GLN A 10 -9.60 -3.00 10.44
CA GLN A 10 -8.73 -1.92 10.01
C GLN A 10 -8.55 -1.98 8.48
N LEU A 11 -8.38 -3.18 7.93
CA LEU A 11 -8.26 -3.40 6.49
C LEU A 11 -9.55 -2.99 5.75
N SER A 12 -10.73 -3.40 6.23
CA SER A 12 -12.01 -3.03 5.60
C SER A 12 -12.21 -1.52 5.52
N LYS A 13 -11.80 -0.78 6.55
CA LYS A 13 -11.84 0.70 6.58
C LYS A 13 -10.81 1.36 5.65
N THR A 14 -9.82 0.62 5.15
CA THR A 14 -8.79 1.15 4.22
C THR A 14 -9.04 0.81 2.76
N LEU A 15 -9.88 -0.19 2.50
CA LEU A 15 -10.23 -0.57 1.15
C LEU A 15 -11.06 0.53 0.49
N THR A 16 -10.69 0.83 -0.75
CA THR A 16 -11.37 1.77 -1.63
C THR A 16 -11.89 1.02 -2.84
N SER A 17 -12.97 1.51 -3.47
CA SER A 17 -13.55 0.89 -4.66
C SER A 17 -12.52 0.67 -5.79
N SER A 18 -11.51 1.55 -5.88
CA SER A 18 -10.40 1.37 -6.81
C SER A 18 -9.55 0.12 -6.55
N ASP A 19 -9.34 -0.27 -5.28
CA ASP A 19 -8.54 -1.46 -4.99
C ASP A 19 -9.34 -2.74 -5.26
N VAL A 20 -10.67 -2.70 -5.06
CA VAL A 20 -11.57 -3.80 -5.41
C VAL A 20 -11.47 -4.12 -6.89
N TRP A 21 -11.41 -3.09 -7.74
CA TRP A 21 -11.25 -3.25 -9.18
C TRP A 21 -9.81 -3.58 -9.59
N GLN A 22 -8.81 -2.94 -8.98
CA GLN A 22 -7.40 -3.15 -9.32
C GLN A 22 -6.95 -4.60 -9.09
N TRP A 23 -7.44 -5.24 -8.04
CA TRP A 23 -7.12 -6.63 -7.69
C TRP A 23 -8.23 -7.61 -8.02
N ASP A 24 -9.24 -7.15 -8.76
CA ASP A 24 -10.41 -7.94 -9.20
C ASP A 24 -11.00 -8.84 -8.11
N LEU A 25 -11.22 -8.26 -6.91
CA LEU A 25 -11.59 -9.02 -5.72
C LEU A 25 -12.94 -9.74 -5.87
N LEU A 26 -13.83 -9.18 -6.70
CA LEU A 26 -15.17 -9.70 -6.91
C LEU A 26 -15.15 -10.95 -7.80
N SER A 27 -14.32 -10.99 -8.84
CA SER A 27 -14.22 -12.18 -9.69
C SER A 27 -13.45 -13.31 -8.98
N GLY A 28 -12.39 -12.97 -8.24
CA GLY A 28 -11.51 -13.95 -7.60
C GLY A 28 -12.10 -14.56 -6.33
N TYR A 29 -12.73 -13.76 -5.47
CA TYR A 29 -13.22 -14.21 -4.16
C TYR A 29 -14.74 -14.19 -4.02
N GLY A 30 -15.47 -13.64 -4.99
CA GLY A 30 -16.92 -13.46 -4.97
C GLY A 30 -17.42 -12.35 -4.04
N ASP A 31 -16.67 -12.08 -2.96
CA ASP A 31 -16.99 -11.07 -1.96
C ASP A 31 -15.70 -10.42 -1.43
N VAL A 32 -15.74 -9.10 -1.30
CA VAL A 32 -14.68 -8.29 -0.67
C VAL A 32 -14.41 -8.78 0.75
N GLU A 33 -15.44 -9.20 1.47
CA GLU A 33 -15.30 -9.69 2.83
C GLU A 33 -14.44 -10.97 2.91
N LYS A 34 -14.62 -11.88 1.95
CA LYS A 34 -13.85 -13.12 1.86
C LYS A 34 -12.39 -12.83 1.52
N ALA A 35 -12.15 -11.89 0.60
CA ALA A 35 -10.79 -11.44 0.27
C ALA A 35 -10.07 -10.84 1.49
N VAL A 36 -10.77 -10.02 2.30
CA VAL A 36 -10.23 -9.47 3.55
C VAL A 36 -9.89 -10.57 4.56
N LYS A 37 -10.79 -11.54 4.75
CA LYS A 37 -10.54 -12.70 5.65
C LYS A 37 -9.32 -13.50 5.20
N HIS A 38 -9.23 -13.81 3.91
CA HIS A 38 -8.09 -14.51 3.32
C HIS A 38 -6.77 -13.75 3.55
N THR A 39 -6.79 -12.43 3.33
CA THR A 39 -5.62 -11.56 3.53
C THR A 39 -5.12 -11.59 4.97
N VAL A 40 -6.02 -11.46 5.95
CA VAL A 40 -5.65 -11.48 7.38
C VAL A 40 -5.11 -12.85 7.77
N GLN A 41 -5.70 -13.93 7.27
CA GLN A 41 -5.21 -15.28 7.49
C GLN A 41 -3.80 -15.47 6.90
N TYR A 42 -3.56 -14.97 5.69
CA TYR A 42 -2.24 -14.99 5.07
C TYR A 42 -1.20 -14.24 5.90
N TRP A 43 -1.54 -13.06 6.45
CA TRP A 43 -0.65 -12.29 7.30
C TRP A 43 -0.29 -13.02 8.60
N ASN A 44 -1.28 -13.65 9.23
CA ASN A 44 -1.08 -14.43 10.45
C ASN A 44 -0.19 -15.65 10.21
N SER A 45 -0.34 -16.33 9.07
CA SER A 45 0.47 -17.51 8.73
C SER A 45 1.90 -17.17 8.31
N ASN A 46 2.11 -16.02 7.66
CA ASN A 46 3.40 -15.64 7.09
C ASN A 46 4.18 -14.59 7.91
N ASN A 47 3.76 -14.31 9.14
CA ASN A 47 4.38 -13.30 10.03
C ASN A 47 4.61 -11.94 9.35
N LEU A 48 3.69 -11.52 8.47
CA LEU A 48 3.78 -10.26 7.70
C LEU A 48 5.04 -10.13 6.83
N THR A 49 5.64 -11.24 6.39
CA THR A 49 6.80 -11.21 5.48
C THR A 49 6.35 -10.77 4.09
N LEU A 50 6.88 -9.64 3.61
CA LEU A 50 6.59 -9.12 2.27
C LEU A 50 7.30 -9.96 1.21
N SER A 51 6.60 -10.26 0.11
CA SER A 51 7.20 -10.89 -1.05
C SER A 51 8.04 -9.90 -1.87
N SER A 52 8.86 -10.43 -2.78
CA SER A 52 9.69 -9.62 -3.67
C SER A 52 8.85 -8.63 -4.47
N LEU A 53 9.26 -7.37 -4.48
CA LEU A 53 8.59 -6.32 -5.24
C LEU A 53 8.89 -6.50 -6.73
N GLU A 54 7.87 -6.34 -7.55
CA GLU A 54 8.01 -6.29 -9.00
C GLU A 54 8.48 -4.89 -9.42
N THR A 55 9.30 -4.84 -10.47
CA THR A 55 9.76 -3.57 -11.03
C THR A 55 9.07 -3.34 -12.36
N GLU A 56 8.28 -2.28 -12.44
CA GLU A 56 7.62 -1.84 -13.67
C GLU A 56 8.23 -0.51 -14.14
N THR A 57 8.23 -0.25 -15.44
CA THR A 57 8.73 1.02 -15.99
C THR A 57 7.55 1.92 -16.34
N VAL A 58 7.30 2.94 -15.51
CA VAL A 58 6.23 3.91 -15.75
C VAL A 58 6.84 5.25 -16.12
N LYS A 59 6.51 5.77 -17.32
CA LYS A 59 7.02 7.06 -17.82
C LYS A 59 8.56 7.18 -17.73
N GLN A 60 9.27 6.17 -18.24
CA GLN A 60 10.73 6.06 -18.23
C GLN A 60 11.39 6.00 -16.84
N LYS A 61 10.62 5.76 -15.77
CA LYS A 61 11.13 5.57 -14.41
C LYS A 61 10.80 4.17 -13.93
N SER A 62 11.76 3.53 -13.27
CA SER A 62 11.51 2.29 -12.54
C SER A 62 10.65 2.58 -11.31
N VAL A 63 9.55 1.84 -11.19
CA VAL A 63 8.63 1.89 -10.07
C VAL A 63 8.51 0.49 -9.50
N PHE A 64 8.56 0.39 -8.18
CA PHE A 64 8.40 -0.87 -7.48
C PHE A 64 6.94 -1.05 -7.07
N ILE A 65 6.38 -2.19 -7.40
CA ILE A 65 4.98 -2.53 -7.17
C ILE A 65 4.92 -3.86 -6.40
N PRO A 66 4.02 -3.99 -5.42
CA PRO A 66 3.82 -5.27 -4.74
C PRO A 66 3.31 -6.33 -5.71
N ALA A 67 3.95 -7.51 -5.71
CA ALA A 67 3.58 -8.65 -6.56
C ALA A 67 2.23 -9.27 -6.15
N LYS A 68 1.89 -9.15 -4.86
CA LYS A 68 0.70 -9.77 -4.26
C LYS A 68 -0.25 -8.74 -3.68
N MET A 69 -1.54 -9.09 -3.73
CA MET A 69 -2.62 -8.31 -3.15
C MET A 69 -2.42 -8.12 -1.64
N GLU A 70 -2.03 -9.18 -0.93
CA GLU A 70 -1.85 -9.17 0.52
C GLU A 70 -0.75 -8.20 0.95
N ASP A 71 0.32 -8.10 0.18
CA ASP A 71 1.42 -7.18 0.43
C ASP A 71 1.01 -5.74 0.14
N ALA A 72 0.27 -5.51 -0.95
CA ALA A 72 -0.28 -4.20 -1.28
C ALA A 72 -1.18 -3.67 -0.15
N PHE A 73 -2.03 -4.54 0.41
CA PHE A 73 -2.90 -4.20 1.53
C PHE A 73 -2.12 -3.98 2.83
N ALA A 74 -1.05 -4.74 3.09
CA ALA A 74 -0.21 -4.55 4.26
C ALA A 74 0.48 -3.18 4.24
N ILE A 75 1.08 -2.83 3.09
CA ILE A 75 1.74 -1.54 2.87
C ILE A 75 0.74 -0.39 3.00
N LYS A 76 -0.47 -0.54 2.45
CA LYS A 76 -1.52 0.49 2.54
C LYS A 76 -2.00 0.71 3.97
N LEU A 77 -2.15 -0.36 4.74
CA LEU A 77 -2.55 -0.27 6.13
C LEU A 77 -1.45 0.38 6.99
N LEU A 78 -0.19 0.01 6.73
CA LEU A 78 0.98 0.64 7.34
C LEU A 78 1.04 2.14 7.04
N ASP A 79 0.86 2.55 5.78
CA ASP A 79 0.81 3.96 5.39
C ASP A 79 -0.25 4.74 6.17
N ARG A 80 -1.44 4.15 6.38
CA ARG A 80 -2.48 4.75 7.22
C ARG A 80 -2.05 4.89 8.68
N PHE A 81 -1.42 3.87 9.25
CA PHE A 81 -0.91 3.94 10.63
C PHE A 81 0.13 5.05 10.76
N VAL A 82 1.11 5.11 9.85
CA VAL A 82 2.14 6.15 9.84
C VAL A 82 1.51 7.54 9.74
N ARG A 83 0.57 7.76 8.81
CA ARG A 83 -0.14 9.05 8.69
C ARG A 83 -0.88 9.44 9.97
N ARG A 84 -1.50 8.47 10.65
CA ARG A 84 -2.30 8.70 11.85
C ARG A 84 -1.45 8.94 13.10
N ILE A 85 -0.34 8.21 13.25
CA ILE A 85 0.61 8.38 14.37
C ILE A 85 1.30 9.73 14.27
N TYR A 86 1.89 10.01 13.11
CA TYR A 86 2.72 11.20 12.93
C TYR A 86 1.91 12.45 12.58
N LYS A 87 0.56 12.35 12.55
CA LYS A 87 -0.36 13.41 12.08
C LYS A 87 0.24 14.18 10.91
N VAL A 88 0.75 13.45 9.91
CA VAL A 88 1.60 14.02 8.86
C VAL A 88 0.81 15.09 8.10
N ARG A 89 0.96 16.35 8.51
CA ARG A 89 0.43 17.51 7.79
C ARG A 89 1.34 17.70 6.58
N GLN A 90 0.79 18.19 5.47
CA GLN A 90 1.60 18.54 4.28
C GLN A 90 2.81 19.43 4.65
N SER A 91 2.66 20.28 5.68
CA SER A 91 3.74 21.10 6.26
C SER A 91 4.94 20.29 6.77
N ASP A 92 4.71 19.11 7.33
CA ASP A 92 5.74 18.28 7.98
C ASP A 92 6.42 17.31 7.00
N ARG A 93 5.91 17.20 5.76
CA ARG A 93 6.45 16.30 4.73
C ARG A 93 7.96 16.51 4.53
N ASN A 94 8.40 17.76 4.42
CA ASN A 94 9.81 18.06 4.18
C ASN A 94 10.69 17.72 5.39
N ARG A 95 10.16 17.86 6.61
CA ARG A 95 10.84 17.50 7.85
C ARG A 95 10.98 15.98 7.97
N ILE A 96 9.93 15.23 7.68
CA ILE A 96 9.95 13.76 7.67
C ILE A 96 10.89 13.24 6.60
N VAL A 97 10.83 13.80 5.37
CA VAL A 97 11.76 13.42 4.29
C VAL A 97 13.21 13.69 4.70
N ARG A 98 13.50 14.82 5.35
CA ARG A 98 14.85 15.10 5.88
C ARG A 98 15.24 14.08 6.94
N GLN A 99 14.39 13.79 7.91
CA GLN A 99 14.67 12.80 8.96
C GLN A 99 14.90 11.39 8.38
N LEU A 100 14.09 10.98 7.40
CA LEU A 100 14.29 9.74 6.67
C LEU A 100 15.63 9.76 5.92
N ILE A 101 15.93 10.81 5.16
CA ILE A 101 17.22 10.95 4.47
C ILE A 101 18.39 10.89 5.46
N THR A 102 18.26 11.51 6.64
CA THR A 102 19.29 11.46 7.69
C THR A 102 19.47 10.03 8.20
N LEU A 103 18.38 9.31 8.49
CA LEU A 103 18.41 7.90 8.90
C LEU A 103 18.96 6.96 7.81
N LEU A 104 18.73 7.30 6.54
CA LEU A 104 19.21 6.55 5.38
C LEU A 104 20.67 6.86 5.02
N LYS A 105 21.17 8.03 5.44
CA LYS A 105 22.57 8.43 5.32
C LYS A 105 23.43 7.91 6.46
N ASP A 106 22.83 7.63 7.61
CA ASP A 106 23.43 6.77 8.63
C ASP A 106 23.66 5.39 7.99
N SER A 107 24.90 4.91 8.09
CA SER A 107 25.58 3.88 7.29
C SER A 107 24.99 2.46 7.33
N GLY A 108 23.68 2.30 7.20
CA GLY A 108 23.02 1.02 6.95
C GLY A 108 22.53 0.93 5.51
N ASN A 109 22.61 -0.27 4.92
CA ASN A 109 22.04 -0.53 3.59
C ASN A 109 20.51 -0.44 3.67
N TYR A 110 19.94 0.65 3.15
CA TYR A 110 18.50 0.83 3.11
C TYR A 110 18.03 1.25 1.71
N HIS A 111 16.97 0.60 1.22
CA HIS A 111 16.32 0.96 -0.04
C HIS A 111 15.14 1.91 0.19
N VAL A 112 15.18 3.08 -0.44
CA VAL A 112 14.12 4.10 -0.34
C VAL A 112 13.09 3.89 -1.43
N LEU A 113 11.93 3.39 -1.05
CA LEU A 113 10.81 3.19 -1.97
C LEU A 113 9.85 4.38 -1.89
N ARG A 114 9.78 5.18 -2.96
CA ARG A 114 8.79 6.25 -3.09
C ARG A 114 7.52 5.70 -3.73
N LEU A 115 6.51 5.42 -2.93
CA LEU A 115 5.19 5.02 -3.41
C LEU A 115 4.49 6.20 -4.12
N VAL A 116 4.42 6.14 -5.45
CA VAL A 116 3.62 7.07 -6.27
C VAL A 116 2.33 6.36 -6.64
N ARG A 117 1.20 6.84 -6.10
CA ARG A 117 -0.13 6.35 -6.46
C ARG A 117 -0.48 6.91 -7.85
N PHE A 118 -0.24 6.15 -8.91
CA PHE A 118 -0.73 6.48 -10.24
C PHE A 118 -2.24 6.24 -10.29
N LYS A 119 -3.03 7.32 -10.41
CA LYS A 119 -4.41 7.21 -10.90
C LYS A 119 -4.32 6.94 -12.40
N LYS A 120 -4.78 5.78 -12.88
CA LYS A 120 -5.15 5.64 -14.29
C LYS A 120 -6.35 6.57 -14.52
N CYS A 121 -6.17 7.63 -15.31
CA CYS A 121 -7.28 8.37 -15.87
C CYS A 121 -7.83 7.52 -17.00
N ASN A 122 -8.99 6.89 -16.79
CA ASN A 122 -9.72 6.25 -17.87
C ASN A 122 -10.35 7.37 -18.71
N ALA A 123 -9.80 7.63 -19.89
CA ALA A 123 -10.50 8.35 -20.93
C ALA A 123 -11.63 7.45 -21.42
N TYR A 124 -12.87 7.86 -21.22
CA TYR A 124 -14.03 7.21 -21.83
C TYR A 124 -13.93 7.38 -23.36
N PRO A 125 -14.16 6.33 -24.17
CA PRO A 125 -14.32 6.52 -25.60
C PRO A 125 -15.63 7.29 -25.81
N ALA A 126 -15.54 8.42 -26.53
CA ALA A 126 -16.71 9.11 -27.03
C ALA A 126 -17.46 8.16 -27.96
N VAL A 127 -18.70 7.85 -27.61
CA VAL A 127 -19.62 7.12 -28.47
C VAL A 127 -20.04 8.09 -29.57
N SER A 128 -19.67 7.76 -30.81
CA SER A 128 -20.11 8.40 -32.06
C SER A 128 -21.53 8.00 -32.42
#